data_AF-A0A376U2N7-F1
#
_entry.id   AF-A0A376U2N7-F1
#
_cell.length_a   1.000
_cell.length_b   1.000
_cell.length_c   1.000
_cell.angle_alpha   90.00
_cell.angle_beta   90.00
_cell.angle_gamma   90.00
#
_symmetry.space_group_name_H-M   'P 1'
#
loop_
_entity.id
_entity.type
_entity.pdbx_description
1 polymer ?
#
loop_
_entity_poly.entity_id
_entity_poly.type
_entity_poly.pdbx_seq_one_letter_code
_entity_poly.pdbx_strand_id
1 'polypeptide(L)'
;MLEDFKQHPAVAPLIAGGKLVEYSAHVVPEAGINMLPELVGDGVLIAGDAAGMCMNLGFTIRGMDLAIAAGEAAAKTVLSAMKSDDFSKQKTGGISSAS
;
A
#
# COMPACT_ATOMS: atom_id res chain seq x y z
N MET A 1 -4.64 5.25 24.02
CA MET A 1 -3.58 5.79 23.14
C MET A 1 -4.01 7.08 22.44
N LEU A 2 -4.97 7.08 21.50
CA LEU A 2 -5.34 8.32 20.78
C LEU A 2 -5.95 9.39 21.71
N GLU A 3 -6.84 9.00 22.62
CA GLU A 3 -7.42 9.94 23.59
C GLU A 3 -6.36 10.50 24.55
N ASP A 4 -5.41 9.68 24.99
CA ASP A 4 -4.27 10.13 25.81
C ASP A 4 -3.37 11.11 25.02
N PHE A 5 -3.15 10.86 23.73
CA PHE A 5 -2.40 11.76 22.85
C PHE A 5 -3.10 13.12 22.68
N LYS A 6 -4.43 13.14 22.53
CA LYS A 6 -5.21 14.39 22.47
C LYS A 6 -5.13 15.20 23.76
N GLN A 7 -4.97 14.53 24.90
CA GLN A 7 -4.79 15.19 26.21
C GLN A 7 -3.36 15.67 26.47
N HIS A 8 -2.40 15.29 25.62
CA HIS A 8 -1.01 15.69 25.79
C HIS A 8 -0.88 17.23 25.78
N PRO A 9 -0.10 17.86 26.71
CA PRO A 9 -0.01 19.31 26.84
C PRO A 9 0.39 20.06 25.55
N ALA A 10 1.17 19.43 24.68
CA ALA A 10 1.57 20.00 23.39
C ALA A 10 0.48 19.91 22.30
N VAL A 11 -0.53 19.05 22.47
CA VAL A 11 -1.57 18.78 21.47
C VAL A 11 -2.91 19.42 21.87
N ALA A 12 -3.30 19.30 23.14
CA ALA A 12 -4.59 19.77 23.64
C ALA A 12 -4.91 21.25 23.29
N PRO A 13 -3.97 22.21 23.38
CA PRO A 13 -4.23 23.60 22.99
C PRO A 13 -4.52 23.77 21.48
N LEU A 14 -3.96 22.90 20.63
CA LEU A 14 -4.09 22.99 19.17
C LEU A 14 -5.48 22.57 18.67
N ILE A 15 -6.20 21.77 19.46
CA ILE A 15 -7.51 21.21 19.09
C ILE A 15 -8.67 21.73 19.96
N ALA A 16 -8.39 22.67 20.88
CA ALA A 16 -9.37 23.22 21.81
C ALA A 16 -10.54 23.92 21.07
N GLY A 17 -11.78 23.61 21.46
CA GLY A 17 -12.99 24.11 20.80
C GLY A 17 -13.30 23.45 19.44
N GLY A 18 -12.43 22.55 18.97
CA GLY A 18 -12.68 21.74 17.78
C GLY A 18 -13.79 20.71 17.99
N LYS A 19 -14.50 20.38 16.91
CA LYS A 19 -15.54 19.35 16.89
C LYS A 19 -15.02 18.14 16.11
N LEU A 20 -15.10 16.95 16.69
CA LEU A 20 -14.83 15.71 15.98
C LEU A 20 -15.87 15.50 14.88
N VAL A 21 -15.43 15.40 13.64
CA VAL A 21 -16.30 15.19 12.47
C VAL A 21 -16.28 13.73 11.98
N GLU A 22 -15.15 13.04 12.17
CA GLU A 22 -14.95 11.68 11.70
C GLU A 22 -13.93 10.98 12.61
N TYR A 23 -14.11 9.67 12.81
CA TYR A 23 -13.16 8.78 13.46
C TYR A 23 -13.05 7.49 12.65
N SER A 24 -11.83 7.14 12.25
CA SER A 24 -11.55 5.94 11.48
C SER A 24 -10.24 5.29 11.94
N ALA A 25 -10.09 4.01 11.61
CA ALA A 25 -8.88 3.24 11.85
C ALA A 25 -8.62 2.34 10.64
N HIS A 26 -7.35 2.07 10.37
CA HIS A 26 -6.90 1.19 9.29
C HIS A 26 -5.66 0.43 9.73
N VAL A 27 -5.44 -0.74 9.14
CA VAL A 27 -4.23 -1.55 9.39
C VAL A 27 -3.18 -1.17 8.36
N VAL A 28 -1.94 -0.98 8.80
CA VAL A 28 -0.81 -0.67 7.92
C VAL A 28 0.12 -1.88 7.83
N PRO A 29 0.57 -2.29 6.63
CA PRO A 29 1.62 -3.30 6.49
C PRO A 29 2.96 -2.80 7.06
N GLU A 30 3.59 -3.55 7.97
CA GLU A 30 4.84 -3.12 8.64
C GLU A 30 6.01 -4.11 8.54
N ALA A 31 5.79 -5.33 8.04
CA ALA A 31 6.84 -6.36 7.99
C ALA A 31 7.86 -6.15 6.84
N GLY A 32 7.73 -5.05 6.08
CA GLY A 32 8.62 -4.68 4.99
C GLY A 32 8.70 -5.76 3.91
N ILE A 33 9.91 -5.97 3.36
CA ILE A 33 10.17 -6.95 2.30
C ILE A 33 9.78 -8.37 2.70
N ASN A 34 9.84 -8.72 3.98
CA ASN A 34 9.45 -10.05 4.47
C ASN A 34 7.94 -10.32 4.34
N MET A 35 7.14 -9.28 4.07
CA MET A 35 5.70 -9.41 3.82
C MET A 35 5.36 -9.68 2.35
N LEU A 36 6.31 -9.53 1.42
CA LEU A 36 6.04 -9.67 -0.02
C LEU A 36 5.53 -11.08 -0.33
N PRO A 37 4.26 -11.23 -0.75
CA PRO A 37 3.74 -12.51 -1.15
C PRO A 37 4.22 -12.85 -2.57
N GLU A 38 3.80 -14.01 -3.08
CA GLU A 38 3.86 -14.25 -4.51
C GLU A 38 2.94 -13.24 -5.23
N LEU A 39 3.55 -12.35 -6.03
CA LEU A 39 2.85 -11.21 -6.63
C LEU A 39 2.03 -11.56 -7.88
N VAL A 40 2.24 -12.75 -8.44
CA VAL A 40 1.71 -13.16 -9.74
C VAL A 40 1.30 -14.62 -9.71
N GLY A 41 0.09 -14.91 -10.20
CA GLY A 41 -0.37 -16.25 -10.56
C GLY A 41 -0.99 -16.25 -11.95
N ASP A 42 -1.47 -17.41 -12.40
CA ASP A 42 -2.17 -17.49 -13.69
C ASP A 42 -3.45 -16.65 -13.65
N GLY A 43 -3.52 -15.62 -14.49
CA GLY A 43 -4.65 -14.70 -14.56
C GLY A 43 -4.79 -13.71 -13.39
N VAL A 44 -3.81 -13.63 -12.47
CA VAL A 44 -3.91 -12.80 -11.26
C VAL A 44 -2.62 -12.04 -10.94
N LEU A 45 -2.77 -10.80 -10.49
CA LEU A 45 -1.70 -9.92 -10.01
C LEU A 45 -2.08 -9.30 -8.67
N ILE A 46 -1.10 -9.12 -7.78
CA ILE A 46 -1.25 -8.45 -6.49
C ILE A 46 -0.41 -7.17 -6.49
N ALA A 47 -0.98 -6.05 -6.02
CA ALA A 47 -0.32 -4.74 -5.96
C ALA A 47 -0.77 -3.94 -4.74
N GLY A 48 0.00 -2.90 -4.38
CA GLY A 48 -0.30 -1.99 -3.27
C GLY A 48 -0.25 -2.67 -1.90
N ASP A 49 -1.12 -2.26 -0.97
CA ASP A 49 -1.14 -2.78 0.40
C ASP A 49 -1.39 -4.29 0.47
N ALA A 50 -2.14 -4.86 -0.49
CA ALA A 50 -2.34 -6.30 -0.60
C ALA A 50 -1.04 -7.06 -0.92
N ALA A 51 -0.10 -6.41 -1.60
CA ALA A 51 1.25 -6.92 -1.84
C ALA A 51 2.23 -6.54 -0.72
N GLY A 52 1.79 -5.85 0.34
CA GLY A 52 2.68 -5.34 1.38
C GLY A 52 3.56 -4.17 0.93
N MET A 53 3.20 -3.48 -0.16
CA MET A 53 3.97 -2.35 -0.71
C MET A 53 3.74 -1.06 0.08
N CYS A 54 4.13 -1.08 1.35
CA CYS A 54 4.05 0.03 2.28
C CYS A 54 5.36 0.10 3.09
N MET A 55 5.87 1.30 3.30
CA MET A 55 7.01 1.57 4.18
C MET A 55 6.53 2.43 5.35
N ASN A 56 6.56 1.85 6.54
CA ASN A 56 6.34 2.56 7.80
C ASN A 56 7.61 2.47 8.66
N LEU A 57 8.48 3.49 8.58
CA LEU A 57 9.73 3.57 9.35
C LEU A 57 9.62 4.52 10.56
N GLY A 58 8.38 4.76 11.03
CA GLY A 58 8.08 5.67 12.15
C GLY A 58 8.10 7.15 11.78
N PHE A 59 9.18 7.64 11.18
CA PHE A 59 9.30 9.04 10.72
C PHE A 59 8.96 9.22 9.24
N THR A 60 9.03 8.14 8.47
CA THR A 60 8.72 8.13 7.04
C THR A 60 7.64 7.09 6.81
N ILE A 61 6.50 7.56 6.29
CA ILE A 61 5.37 6.73 5.91
C ILE A 61 5.16 6.94 4.41
N ARG A 62 5.33 5.87 3.64
CA ARG A 62 5.18 5.85 2.17
C ARG A 62 4.35 4.63 1.81
N GLY A 63 3.34 4.80 0.96
CA GLY A 63 2.39 3.72 0.67
C GLY A 63 1.52 4.09 -0.51
N MET A 64 1.01 5.32 -0.55
CA MET A 64 0.24 5.80 -1.70
C MET A 64 1.06 5.81 -2.99
N ASP A 65 2.28 6.32 -2.93
CA ASP A 65 3.21 6.36 -4.06
C ASP A 65 3.61 4.96 -4.54
N LEU A 66 3.86 4.04 -3.61
CA LEU A 66 4.16 2.64 -3.91
C LEU A 66 2.95 1.93 -4.52
N ALA A 67 1.75 2.16 -3.99
CA ALA A 67 0.52 1.62 -4.55
C ALA A 67 0.23 2.15 -5.96
N ILE A 68 0.48 3.44 -6.22
CA ILE A 68 0.34 4.03 -7.56
C ILE A 68 1.33 3.40 -8.53
N ALA A 69 2.61 3.33 -8.16
CA ALA A 69 3.65 2.74 -9.01
C ALA A 69 3.37 1.25 -9.29
N ALA A 70 2.93 0.51 -8.26
CA ALA A 70 2.53 -0.89 -8.39
C ALA A 70 1.32 -1.06 -9.31
N GLY A 71 0.32 -0.19 -9.21
CA GLY A 71 -0.84 -0.18 -10.10
C GLY A 71 -0.45 0.10 -11.55
N GLU A 72 0.47 1.05 -11.78
CA GLU A 72 1.01 1.32 -13.11
C GLU A 72 1.76 0.11 -13.68
N ALA A 73 2.60 -0.54 -12.88
CA ALA A 73 3.33 -1.75 -13.26
C ALA A 73 2.38 -2.92 -13.57
N ALA A 74 1.33 -3.11 -12.76
CA ALA A 74 0.29 -4.10 -12.99
C ALA A 74 -0.44 -3.83 -14.32
N ALA A 75 -0.84 -2.59 -14.57
CA ALA A 75 -1.54 -2.22 -15.80
C ALA A 75 -0.66 -2.46 -17.05
N LYS A 76 0.61 -2.06 -17.03
CA LYS A 76 1.56 -2.33 -18.13
C LYS A 76 1.72 -3.82 -18.39
N THR A 77 1.78 -4.63 -17.33
CA THR A 77 1.87 -6.09 -17.41
C THR A 77 0.64 -6.69 -18.08
N VAL A 78 -0.56 -6.29 -17.65
CA VAL A 78 -1.83 -6.75 -18.24
C VAL A 78 -1.95 -6.34 -19.70
N LEU A 79 -1.60 -5.10 -20.05
CA LEU A 79 -1.62 -4.63 -21.44
C LEU A 79 -0.65 -5.41 -22.33
N SER A 80 0.48 -5.86 -21.80
CA SER A 80 1.43 -6.73 -22.51
C SER A 80 0.86 -8.14 -22.72
N ALA A 81 0.25 -8.73 -21.68
CA ALA A 81 -0.41 -10.02 -21.72
C ALA A 81 -1.55 -10.06 -22.75
N MET A 82 -2.37 -9.01 -22.79
CA MET A 82 -3.48 -8.85 -23.75
C MET A 82 -3.02 -8.89 -25.21
N LYS A 83 -1.82 -8.39 -25.53
CA LYS A 83 -1.31 -8.40 -26.92
C LYS A 83 -1.04 -9.81 -27.45
N SER A 84 -0.78 -10.75 -26.56
CA SER A 84 -0.51 -12.15 -26.91
C SER A 84 -1.61 -13.11 -26.44
N ASP A 85 -2.71 -12.60 -25.88
CA ASP A 85 -3.78 -13.37 -25.23
C ASP A 85 -3.25 -14.44 -24.26
N ASP A 86 -2.18 -14.09 -23.54
CA ASP A 86 -1.46 -14.98 -22.63
C ASP A 86 -1.37 -14.35 -21.25
N PHE A 87 -2.19 -14.84 -20.32
CA PHE A 87 -2.25 -14.39 -18.94
C PHE A 87 -1.59 -15.38 -17.98
N SER A 88 -0.74 -16.27 -18.49
CA SER A 88 0.04 -17.16 -17.64
C SER A 88 0.96 -16.37 -16.70
N LYS A 89 1.30 -16.97 -15.57
CA LYS A 89 2.26 -16.42 -14.60
C LYS A 89 3.60 -16.08 -15.25
N GLN A 90 4.03 -16.84 -16.25
CA GLN A 90 5.27 -16.59 -16.99
C GLN A 90 5.21 -15.28 -17.78
N LYS A 91 4.08 -14.99 -18.43
CA LYS A 91 3.91 -13.76 -19.19
C LYS A 91 3.70 -12.53 -18.30
N THR A 92 3.07 -12.74 -17.15
CA THR A 92 2.68 -11.68 -16.21
C THR A 92 3.71 -11.46 -15.08
N GLY A 93 4.82 -12.18 -15.08
CA GLY A 93 5.91 -12.05 -14.10
C GLY A 93 6.63 -10.68 -14.08
N GLY A 94 6.34 -9.78 -15.02
CA GLY A 94 7.00 -8.48 -15.12
C GLY A 94 6.74 -7.51 -13.97
N ILE A 95 5.74 -7.76 -13.12
CA ILE A 95 5.44 -6.90 -11.97
C ILE A 95 6.44 -7.06 -10.82
N SER A 96 7.19 -8.17 -10.76
CA SER A 96 8.09 -8.48 -9.63
C SER A 96 9.41 -7.71 -9.65
N SER A 97 9.63 -6.84 -10.65
CA SER A 97 10.80 -5.96 -10.74
C SER A 97 10.52 -4.50 -10.34
N ALA A 98 9.29 -4.19 -9.92
CA ALA A 98 8.87 -2.84 -9.52
C ALA A 98 9.05 -2.54 -8.02
N SER A 99 9.63 -3.46 -7.25
CA SER A 99 9.92 -3.36 -5.82
C SER A 99 11.41 -3.17 -5.53
#